data_AF-A0A1V9YS40-F1
#
_entry.id   AF-A0A1V9YS40-F1
#
_cell.length_a   1.000
_cell.length_b   1.000
_cell.length_c   1.000
_cell.angle_alpha   90.00
_cell.angle_beta   90.00
_cell.angle_gamma   90.00
#
_symmetry.space_group_name_H-M   'P 1'
#
loop_
_entity.id
_entity.type
_entity.pdbx_description
1 polymer ?
#
loop_
_entity_poly.entity_id
_entity_poly.type
_entity_poly.pdbx_seq_one_letter_code
_entity_poly.pdbx_strand_id
1 'polypeptide(L)'
;SYASPISYTNVQPTYARHIIFNELTTIEYAVPHLRRLSASWSMRMNVQWCWVDFNQTFEVAHTVARQQRCLDNFRSNAAVYIEATLRNQVWDDYIAIWGGDNGPFTVAVQLPLMESTAGRAWLATVAQARNTTSVDEELVYWRSFGLERFQLQWQNRWQAGISETIVLKNALGMQQV
;
A
#
# COMPACT_ATOMS: atom_id res chain seq x y z
N SER A 1 0.50 32.46 -27.17
CA SER A 1 1.37 33.08 -28.19
C SER A 1 2.59 32.19 -28.37
N TYR A 2 2.88 31.72 -29.58
CA TYR A 2 4.06 30.90 -29.91
C TYR A 2 5.38 31.70 -29.95
N ALA A 3 5.40 32.91 -29.38
CA ALA A 3 6.53 33.84 -29.45
C ALA A 3 7.53 33.71 -28.27
N SER A 4 7.32 32.80 -27.32
CA SER A 4 8.28 32.56 -26.23
C SER A 4 9.31 31.51 -26.67
N PRO A 5 10.62 31.79 -26.63
CA PRO A 5 11.67 30.80 -26.92
C PRO A 5 11.82 29.74 -25.83
N ILE A 6 11.09 29.87 -24.72
CA ILE A 6 11.09 28.91 -23.61
C ILE A 6 9.66 28.36 -23.47
N SER A 7 9.49 27.09 -23.81
CA SER A 7 8.33 26.29 -23.38
C SER A 7 8.72 25.50 -22.14
N TYR A 8 8.32 25.96 -20.95
CA TYR A 8 8.36 25.12 -19.76
C TYR A 8 6.95 24.63 -19.44
N THR A 9 6.84 23.36 -19.04
CA THR A 9 5.62 22.84 -18.43
C THR A 9 5.62 23.28 -16.98
N ASN A 10 4.64 24.10 -16.56
CA ASN A 10 4.51 24.47 -15.16
C ASN A 10 3.91 23.29 -14.37
N VAL A 11 4.68 22.72 -13.45
CA VAL A 11 4.23 21.62 -12.58
C VAL A 11 3.99 22.18 -11.18
N GLN A 12 2.77 22.03 -10.67
CA GLN A 12 2.44 22.48 -9.31
C GLN A 12 3.27 21.72 -8.28
N PRO A 13 3.90 22.37 -7.28
CA PRO A 13 4.72 21.71 -6.27
C PRO A 13 3.96 20.65 -5.43
N THR A 14 2.63 20.72 -5.41
CA THR A 14 1.76 19.77 -4.71
C THR A 14 1.20 18.69 -5.61
N TYR A 15 1.46 18.72 -6.92
CA TYR A 15 0.88 17.81 -7.91
C TYR A 15 1.11 16.33 -7.54
N ALA A 16 2.36 15.91 -7.36
CA ALA A 16 2.67 14.53 -7.01
C ALA A 16 1.97 14.06 -5.72
N ARG A 17 1.83 14.96 -4.73
CA ARG A 17 1.11 14.65 -3.48
C ARG A 17 -0.39 14.54 -3.71
N HIS A 18 -0.96 15.40 -4.56
CA HIS A 18 -2.38 15.35 -4.88
C HIS A 18 -2.74 14.01 -5.52
N ILE A 19 -1.98 13.61 -6.54
CA ILE A 19 -2.14 12.34 -7.25
C ILE A 19 -2.04 11.16 -6.27
N ILE A 20 -0.95 11.06 -5.51
CA ILE A 20 -0.68 9.88 -4.66
C ILE A 20 -1.65 9.78 -3.47
N PHE A 21 -2.05 10.89 -2.86
CA PHE A 21 -2.86 10.86 -1.63
C PHE A 21 -4.37 11.02 -1.84
N ASN A 22 -4.82 11.40 -3.04
CA ASN A 22 -6.24 11.63 -3.32
C ASN A 22 -6.74 10.84 -4.53
N GLU A 23 -6.00 10.80 -5.63
CA GLU A 23 -6.49 10.18 -6.88
C GLU A 23 -6.18 8.68 -6.94
N LEU A 24 -4.94 8.30 -6.66
CA LEU A 24 -4.45 6.92 -6.77
C LEU A 24 -4.67 6.11 -5.49
N THR A 25 -5.89 6.18 -4.97
CA THR A 25 -6.25 5.60 -3.67
C THR A 25 -7.23 4.44 -3.76
N THR A 26 -7.66 4.04 -4.96
CA THR A 26 -8.59 2.91 -5.12
C THR A 26 -7.90 1.57 -4.87
N ILE A 27 -8.67 0.54 -4.49
CA ILE A 27 -8.12 -0.82 -4.32
C ILE A 27 -7.64 -1.41 -5.65
N GLU A 28 -8.31 -1.08 -6.75
CA GLU A 28 -7.96 -1.49 -8.12
C GLU A 28 -6.61 -0.92 -8.55
N TYR A 29 -6.26 0.27 -8.06
CA TYR A 29 -4.93 0.81 -8.21
C TYR A 29 -3.95 0.12 -7.25
N ALA A 30 -4.31 -0.02 -5.98
CA ALA A 30 -3.39 -0.45 -4.94
C ALA A 30 -2.93 -1.91 -5.07
N VAL A 31 -3.84 -2.87 -5.25
CA VAL A 31 -3.51 -4.32 -5.30
C VAL A 31 -2.42 -4.64 -6.33
N PRO A 32 -2.55 -4.26 -7.62
CA PRO A 32 -1.50 -4.56 -8.59
C PRO A 32 -0.18 -3.83 -8.30
N HIS A 33 -0.22 -2.63 -7.71
CA HIS A 33 0.99 -1.88 -7.35
C HIS A 33 1.68 -2.44 -6.10
N LEU A 34 0.93 -2.91 -5.10
CA LEU A 34 1.46 -3.63 -3.94
C LEU A 34 2.15 -4.92 -4.37
N ARG A 35 1.62 -5.60 -5.40
CA ARG A 35 2.29 -6.78 -5.98
C ARG A 35 3.58 -6.44 -6.73
N ARG A 36 3.75 -5.22 -7.22
CA ARG A 36 5.01 -4.79 -7.85
C ARG A 36 5.98 -4.14 -6.85
N LEU A 37 5.49 -3.75 -5.69
CA LEU A 37 6.28 -3.16 -4.62
C LEU A 37 7.34 -4.16 -4.15
N SER A 38 8.58 -3.70 -3.97
CA SER A 38 9.62 -4.55 -3.41
C SER A 38 9.36 -4.82 -1.94
N ALA A 39 9.83 -5.98 -1.46
CA ALA A 39 9.80 -6.32 -0.04
C ALA A 39 10.40 -5.18 0.82
N SER A 40 11.52 -4.58 0.41
CA SER A 40 12.17 -3.47 1.10
C SER A 40 11.33 -2.20 1.27
N TRP A 41 10.36 -1.95 0.38
CA TRP A 41 9.45 -0.81 0.46
C TRP A 41 8.10 -1.13 1.11
N SER A 42 7.73 -2.41 1.23
CA SER A 42 6.43 -2.85 1.76
C SER A 42 6.08 -2.28 3.13
N MET A 43 7.00 -2.32 4.10
CA MET A 43 6.79 -1.75 5.46
C MET A 43 7.22 -0.29 5.58
N ARG A 44 7.63 0.35 4.47
CA ARG A 44 8.04 1.78 4.44
C ARG A 44 6.96 2.68 3.88
N MET A 45 5.82 2.12 3.47
CA MET A 45 4.63 2.89 3.17
C MET A 45 4.17 3.63 4.42
N ASN A 46 3.93 4.93 4.28
CA ASN A 46 3.64 5.76 5.43
C ASN A 46 2.16 5.71 5.75
N VAL A 47 1.84 4.80 6.64
CA VAL A 47 0.51 4.63 7.21
C VAL A 47 0.68 4.21 8.65
N GLN A 48 -0.38 4.41 9.42
CA GLN A 48 -0.40 4.03 10.81
C GLN A 48 -1.36 2.87 10.94
N TRP A 49 -0.79 1.69 11.19
CA TRP A 49 -1.54 0.46 11.30
C TRP A 49 -2.54 0.53 12.45
N CYS A 50 -3.74 0.04 12.17
CA CYS A 50 -4.83 -0.09 13.13
C CYS A 50 -5.07 -1.56 13.46
N TRP A 51 -4.95 -2.44 12.46
CA TRP A 51 -5.17 -3.88 12.61
C TRP A 51 -4.10 -4.70 11.88
N VAL A 52 -3.88 -5.92 12.36
CA VAL A 52 -3.11 -6.93 11.63
C VAL A 52 -3.92 -7.48 10.47
N ASP A 53 -5.15 -7.92 10.75
CA ASP A 53 -6.00 -8.71 9.87
C ASP A 53 -7.28 -7.97 9.47
N PHE A 54 -7.85 -8.32 8.32
CA PHE A 54 -9.10 -7.71 7.80
C PHE A 54 -10.31 -7.95 8.70
N ASN A 55 -10.30 -9.04 9.46
CA ASN A 55 -11.35 -9.36 10.42
C ASN A 55 -11.24 -8.52 11.73
N GLN A 56 -10.23 -7.65 11.84
CA GLN A 56 -10.03 -6.77 13.00
C GLN A 56 -9.82 -7.55 14.32
N THR A 57 -9.32 -8.79 14.24
CA THR A 57 -9.08 -9.65 15.40
C THR A 57 -7.94 -9.12 16.26
N PHE A 58 -6.89 -8.56 15.63
CA PHE A 58 -5.71 -8.06 16.31
C PHE A 58 -5.54 -6.56 16.09
N GLU A 59 -5.81 -5.79 17.14
CA GLU A 59 -5.65 -4.34 17.18
C GLU A 59 -4.20 -3.96 17.50
N VAL A 60 -3.64 -3.00 16.75
CA VAL A 60 -2.23 -2.58 16.90
C VAL A 60 -2.05 -1.08 17.07
N ALA A 61 -3.14 -0.30 17.13
CA ALA A 61 -3.04 1.12 17.40
C ALA A 61 -2.42 1.37 18.79
N HIS A 62 -1.48 2.31 18.85
CA HIS A 62 -0.72 2.62 20.07
C HIS A 62 -1.53 3.02 21.31
N THR A 63 -2.77 3.49 21.16
CA THR A 63 -3.63 3.91 22.28
C THR A 63 -5.09 3.55 22.01
N VAL A 64 -5.88 3.38 23.08
CA VAL A 64 -7.33 3.14 22.97
C VAL A 64 -8.03 4.26 22.19
N ALA A 65 -7.68 5.53 22.45
CA ALA A 65 -8.25 6.66 21.70
C ALA A 65 -7.91 6.63 20.20
N ARG A 66 -6.72 6.11 19.84
CA ARG A 66 -6.33 5.92 18.45
C ARG A 66 -7.08 4.76 17.82
N GLN A 67 -7.24 3.66 18.54
CA GLN A 67 -8.01 2.51 18.09
C GLN A 67 -9.48 2.90 17.83
N GLN A 68 -10.08 3.69 18.74
CA GLN A 68 -11.42 4.25 18.51
C GLN A 68 -11.46 5.12 17.25
N ARG A 69 -10.46 5.98 17.03
CA ARG A 69 -10.39 6.77 15.78
C ARG A 69 -10.26 5.89 14.54
N CYS A 70 -9.52 4.77 14.61
CA CYS A 70 -9.43 3.78 13.54
C CYS A 70 -10.81 3.22 13.22
N LEU A 71 -11.55 2.81 14.24
CA LEU A 71 -12.93 2.37 14.10
C LEU A 71 -13.79 3.47 13.48
N ASP A 72 -13.73 4.71 13.95
CA ASP A 72 -14.67 5.73 13.49
C ASP A 72 -14.40 6.18 12.05
N ASN A 73 -13.15 6.13 11.57
CA ASN A 73 -12.76 6.82 10.33
C ASN A 73 -12.05 5.96 9.28
N PHE A 74 -11.49 4.79 9.65
CA PHE A 74 -10.52 4.10 8.81
C PHE A 74 -10.84 2.63 8.51
N ARG A 75 -11.97 2.08 8.96
CA ARG A 75 -12.34 0.67 8.70
C ARG A 75 -12.38 0.29 7.21
N SER A 76 -12.84 1.18 6.33
CA SER A 76 -12.88 0.91 4.89
C SER A 76 -11.56 1.21 4.16
N ASN A 77 -10.53 1.68 4.86
CA ASN A 77 -9.21 1.96 4.29
C ASN A 77 -8.27 0.76 4.48
N ALA A 78 -8.08 -0.05 3.44
CA ALA A 78 -7.17 -1.19 3.43
C ALA A 78 -5.74 -0.83 3.86
N ALA A 79 -5.30 0.41 3.67
CA ALA A 79 -3.95 0.84 4.03
C ALA A 79 -3.67 0.76 5.55
N VAL A 80 -4.69 0.70 6.42
CA VAL A 80 -4.47 0.57 7.87
C VAL A 80 -4.43 -0.89 8.37
N TYR A 81 -4.49 -1.86 7.45
CA TYR A 81 -4.45 -3.29 7.72
C TYR A 81 -3.15 -3.92 7.22
N ILE A 82 -2.35 -4.51 8.11
CA ILE A 82 -1.07 -5.14 7.72
C ILE A 82 -1.30 -6.22 6.65
N GLU A 83 -2.39 -6.99 6.79
CA GLU A 83 -2.82 -8.03 5.85
C GLU A 83 -2.88 -7.55 4.39
N ALA A 84 -3.36 -6.33 4.12
CA ALA A 84 -3.41 -5.78 2.76
C ALA A 84 -2.03 -5.76 2.11
N THR A 85 -1.01 -5.39 2.86
CA THR A 85 0.36 -5.37 2.38
C THR A 85 0.88 -6.78 2.18
N LEU A 86 0.80 -7.63 3.22
CA LEU A 86 1.45 -8.94 3.23
C LEU A 86 0.87 -9.92 2.22
N ARG A 87 -0.46 -9.92 2.04
CA ARG A 87 -1.11 -10.76 1.02
C ARG A 87 -0.66 -10.45 -0.40
N ASN A 88 -0.08 -9.28 -0.62
CA ASN A 88 0.42 -8.83 -1.90
C ASN A 88 1.95 -8.87 -2.01
N GLN A 89 2.69 -9.34 -1.01
CA GLN A 89 4.16 -9.49 -1.09
C GLN A 89 4.58 -10.93 -1.47
N VAL A 90 5.73 -11.07 -2.11
CA VAL A 90 6.41 -12.37 -2.21
C VAL A 90 6.89 -12.70 -0.81
N TRP A 91 6.35 -13.78 -0.22
CA TRP A 91 6.55 -14.07 1.20
C TRP A 91 8.02 -14.30 1.55
N ASP A 92 8.75 -15.06 0.73
CA ASP A 92 10.17 -15.34 0.96
C ASP A 92 11.02 -14.06 0.93
N ASP A 93 10.79 -13.17 -0.05
CA ASP A 93 11.46 -11.87 -0.12
C ASP A 93 11.10 -10.98 1.08
N TYR A 94 9.84 -11.03 1.52
CA TYR A 94 9.37 -10.27 2.68
C TYR A 94 10.07 -10.73 3.97
N ILE A 95 10.11 -12.04 4.22
CA ILE A 95 10.76 -12.62 5.40
C ILE A 95 12.27 -12.40 5.38
N ALA A 96 12.91 -12.46 4.21
CA ALA A 96 14.33 -12.16 4.08
C ALA A 96 14.69 -10.71 4.48
N ILE A 97 13.76 -9.76 4.33
CA ILE A 97 13.99 -8.35 4.64
C ILE A 97 13.50 -7.94 6.04
N TRP A 98 12.32 -8.39 6.44
CA TRP A 98 11.65 -7.94 7.67
C TRP A 98 11.54 -9.01 8.75
N GLY A 99 11.67 -10.29 8.36
CA GLY A 99 11.63 -11.45 9.24
C GLY A 99 13.01 -11.83 9.77
N GLY A 100 13.18 -13.12 10.06
CA GLY A 100 14.42 -13.66 10.63
C GLY A 100 14.59 -13.39 12.13
N ASP A 101 15.70 -13.85 12.69
CA ASP A 101 16.03 -13.69 14.11
C ASP A 101 16.14 -12.20 14.45
N ASN A 102 15.32 -11.74 15.40
CA ASN A 102 15.20 -10.34 15.80
C ASN A 102 14.74 -9.38 14.68
N GLY A 103 14.17 -9.90 13.58
CA GLY A 103 13.58 -9.10 12.52
C GLY A 103 12.42 -8.23 13.04
N PRO A 104 12.24 -6.99 12.56
CA PRO A 104 11.15 -6.11 13.02
C PRO A 104 9.76 -6.74 12.89
N PHE A 105 9.47 -7.46 11.81
CA PHE A 105 8.21 -8.19 11.65
C PHE A 105 8.14 -9.38 12.61
N THR A 106 9.23 -10.14 12.72
CA THR A 106 9.31 -11.30 13.61
C THR A 106 8.94 -10.92 15.04
N VAL A 107 9.60 -9.88 15.56
CA VAL A 107 9.46 -9.45 16.95
C VAL A 107 8.12 -8.77 17.20
N ALA A 108 7.72 -7.83 16.34
CA ALA A 108 6.55 -6.99 16.60
C ALA A 108 5.22 -7.65 16.23
N VAL A 109 5.21 -8.60 15.30
CA VAL A 109 3.97 -9.17 14.73
C VAL A 109 3.97 -10.69 14.78
N GLN A 110 4.98 -11.36 14.23
CA GLN A 110 4.95 -12.81 14.08
C GLN A 110 4.93 -13.56 15.42
N LEU A 111 5.86 -13.25 16.34
CA LEU A 111 5.97 -13.94 17.63
C LEU A 111 4.68 -13.82 18.46
N PRO A 112 4.07 -12.62 18.66
CA PRO A 112 2.79 -12.52 19.35
C PRO A 112 1.65 -13.31 18.68
N LEU A 113 1.59 -13.33 17.34
CA LEU A 113 0.56 -14.08 16.62
C LEU A 113 0.73 -15.59 16.77
N MET A 114 1.97 -16.07 16.90
CA MET A 114 2.27 -17.48 17.13
C MET A 114 1.72 -18.01 18.45
N GLU A 115 1.38 -17.15 19.42
CA GLU A 115 0.78 -17.54 20.71
C GLU A 115 -0.70 -17.96 20.60
N SER A 116 -1.36 -17.66 19.47
CA SER A 116 -2.79 -17.96 19.28
C SER A 116 -3.05 -18.85 18.06
N THR A 117 -4.11 -19.67 18.12
CA THR A 117 -4.53 -20.48 16.97
C THR A 117 -4.95 -19.61 15.79
N ALA A 118 -5.67 -18.51 16.06
CA ALA A 118 -6.08 -17.56 15.03
C ALA A 118 -4.87 -16.89 14.35
N GLY A 119 -3.86 -16.46 15.12
CA GLY A 119 -2.67 -15.81 14.58
C GLY A 119 -1.80 -16.75 13.74
N ARG A 120 -1.62 -18.01 14.18
CA ARG A 120 -0.95 -19.05 13.37
C ARG A 120 -1.67 -19.32 12.05
N ALA A 121 -3.00 -19.41 12.07
CA ALA A 121 -3.81 -19.61 10.87
C ALA A 121 -3.72 -18.41 9.91
N TRP A 122 -3.76 -17.19 10.45
CA TRP A 122 -3.58 -15.97 9.67
C TRP A 122 -2.20 -15.92 9.01
N LEU A 123 -1.12 -16.20 9.75
CA LEU A 123 0.25 -16.25 9.22
C LEU A 123 0.38 -17.23 8.05
N ALA A 124 -0.19 -18.44 8.19
CA ALA A 124 -0.19 -19.43 7.13
C ALA A 124 -0.98 -18.96 5.88
N THR A 125 -2.06 -18.20 6.09
CA THR A 125 -2.88 -17.66 5.01
C THR A 125 -2.16 -16.56 4.25
N VAL A 126 -1.61 -15.54 4.94
CA VAL A 126 -0.94 -14.41 4.28
C VAL A 126 0.36 -14.83 3.59
N ALA A 127 1.04 -15.86 4.10
CA ALA A 127 2.26 -16.41 3.50
C ALA A 127 2.02 -17.01 2.11
N GLN A 128 0.81 -17.49 1.82
CA GLN A 128 0.47 -18.13 0.55
C GLN A 128 -0.37 -17.25 -0.38
N ALA A 129 -1.04 -16.23 0.16
CA ALA A 129 -2.06 -15.46 -0.54
C ALA A 129 -1.62 -14.94 -1.92
N ARG A 130 -0.42 -14.35 -2.04
CA ARG A 130 0.07 -13.84 -3.33
C ARG A 130 0.23 -14.92 -4.39
N ASN A 131 0.71 -16.10 -3.99
CA ASN A 131 1.00 -17.20 -4.90
C ASN A 131 -0.26 -17.94 -5.33
N THR A 132 -1.31 -17.89 -4.50
CA THR A 132 -2.56 -18.64 -4.72
C THR A 132 -3.71 -17.80 -5.26
N THR A 133 -3.54 -16.48 -5.37
CA THR A 133 -4.60 -15.58 -5.86
C THR A 133 -4.12 -14.72 -7.03
N SER A 134 -5.00 -14.54 -8.02
CA SER A 134 -4.90 -13.50 -9.03
C SER A 134 -5.19 -12.11 -8.42
N VAL A 135 -4.94 -11.05 -9.20
CA VAL A 135 -5.30 -9.68 -8.79
C VAL A 135 -6.81 -9.55 -8.60
N ASP A 136 -7.60 -10.14 -9.48
CA ASP A 136 -9.06 -10.05 -9.43
C ASP A 136 -9.64 -10.77 -8.21
N GLU A 137 -9.11 -11.95 -7.86
CA GLU A 137 -9.51 -12.68 -6.66
C GLU A 137 -9.16 -11.92 -5.38
N GLU A 138 -8.00 -11.26 -5.34
CA GLU A 138 -7.60 -10.44 -4.19
C GLU A 138 -8.50 -9.19 -4.06
N LEU A 139 -8.91 -8.57 -5.16
CA LEU A 139 -9.88 -7.47 -5.15
C LEU A 139 -11.26 -7.94 -4.63
N VAL A 140 -11.72 -9.12 -5.06
CA VAL A 140 -12.96 -9.72 -4.53
C VAL A 140 -12.84 -9.97 -3.03
N TYR A 141 -11.70 -10.51 -2.57
CA TYR A 141 -11.42 -10.73 -1.16
C TYR A 141 -11.46 -9.42 -0.36
N TRP A 142 -10.79 -8.35 -0.82
CA TRP A 142 -10.82 -7.06 -0.12
C TRP A 142 -12.23 -6.49 -0.01
N ARG A 143 -13.01 -6.58 -1.10
CA ARG A 143 -14.40 -6.12 -1.12
C ARG A 143 -15.30 -6.91 -0.18
N SER A 144 -15.04 -8.21 0.04
CA SER A 144 -15.84 -9.00 1.00
C SER A 144 -15.67 -8.53 2.46
N PHE A 145 -14.62 -7.77 2.77
CA PHE A 145 -14.40 -7.12 4.06
C PHE A 145 -14.81 -5.64 4.07
N GLY A 146 -15.44 -5.13 3.02
CA GLY A 146 -15.86 -3.72 2.92
C GLY A 146 -14.69 -2.75 2.77
N LEU A 147 -13.56 -3.21 2.25
CA LEU A 147 -12.41 -2.36 1.95
C LEU A 147 -12.59 -1.70 0.58
N GLU A 148 -12.54 -0.38 0.54
CA GLU A 148 -12.90 0.42 -0.65
C GLU A 148 -11.73 1.24 -1.19
N ARG A 149 -10.78 1.58 -0.32
CA ARG A 149 -9.61 2.40 -0.67
C ARG A 149 -8.35 1.92 0.02
N PHE A 150 -7.21 2.29 -0.54
CA PHE A 150 -5.88 2.20 0.04
C PHE A 150 -5.26 3.60 0.02
N GLN A 151 -5.54 4.36 1.08
CA GLN A 151 -5.09 5.74 1.20
C GLN A 151 -3.99 5.84 2.27
N LEU A 152 -2.80 6.24 1.83
CA LEU A 152 -1.65 6.51 2.71
C LEU A 152 -1.77 7.87 3.41
N GLN A 153 -1.08 8.02 4.53
CA GLN A 153 -1.08 9.27 5.29
C GLN A 153 0.01 10.22 4.80
N TRP A 154 -0.30 11.52 4.87
CA TRP A 154 0.67 12.56 4.59
C TRP A 154 1.81 12.54 5.63
N GLN A 155 3.03 12.79 5.17
CA GLN A 155 4.23 12.82 6.01
C GLN A 155 5.37 13.61 5.34
N ASN A 156 6.43 13.90 6.12
CA ASN A 156 7.59 14.71 5.72
C ASN A 156 8.94 13.97 5.75
N ARG A 157 8.97 12.67 6.02
CA ARG A 157 10.12 11.77 5.94
C ARG A 157 10.56 11.45 4.49
N TRP A 158 9.60 11.30 3.59
CA TRP A 158 9.83 11.02 2.16
C TRP A 158 9.07 12.01 1.28
N GLN A 159 9.68 12.43 0.18
CA GLN A 159 9.00 13.24 -0.83
C GLN A 159 8.34 12.34 -1.87
N ALA A 160 7.06 12.62 -2.14
CA ALA A 160 6.33 11.96 -3.20
C ALA A 160 6.81 12.52 -4.55
N GLY A 161 7.29 11.64 -5.43
CA GLY A 161 7.67 11.98 -6.80
C GLY A 161 6.76 11.27 -7.79
N ILE A 162 6.58 11.89 -8.96
CA ILE A 162 5.89 11.29 -10.11
C ILE A 162 6.81 11.38 -11.32
N SER A 163 6.87 10.32 -12.12
CA SER A 163 7.54 10.31 -13.41
C SER A 163 6.48 10.17 -14.48
N GLU A 164 6.40 11.15 -15.37
CA GLU A 164 5.46 11.18 -16.49
C GLU A 164 6.26 11.33 -17.79
N THR A 165 5.77 10.72 -18.87
CA THR A 165 6.40 10.80 -20.19
C THR A 165 5.38 11.35 -21.17
N ILE A 166 5.80 12.28 -22.02
CA ILE A 166 4.95 12.91 -23.05
C ILE A 166 5.53 12.52 -24.40
N VAL A 167 4.69 11.98 -25.29
CA VAL A 167 5.05 11.71 -26.69
C VAL A 167 4.50 12.82 -27.57
N LEU A 168 5.37 13.49 -28.32
CA LEU A 168 4.97 14.56 -29.24
C LEU A 168 4.68 13.97 -30.62
N LYS A 169 3.45 14.15 -31.13
CA LYS A 169 3.07 13.75 -32.50
C LYS A 169 2.77 14.99 -33.35
N ASN A 170 3.46 15.14 -34.47
CA ASN A 170 3.22 16.26 -35.39
C ASN A 170 2.02 16.01 -36.32
N ALA A 171 1.64 17.03 -37.10
CA ALA A 171 0.50 16.98 -38.03
C ALA A 171 0.66 15.93 -39.15
N LEU A 172 1.88 15.47 -39.43
CA LEU A 172 2.19 14.42 -40.41
C LEU A 172 2.18 13.02 -39.78
N GLY A 173 1.93 12.93 -38.47
CA GLY A 173 1.84 11.68 -37.74
C GLY A 173 3.17 11.13 -37.22
N MET A 174 4.28 11.86 -37.37
CA MET A 174 5.58 11.45 -36.81
C MET A 174 5.61 11.68 -35.31
N GLN A 175 6.09 10.69 -34.57
CA GLN A 175 6.26 10.76 -33.11
C GLN A 175 7.72 11.03 -32.77
N GLN A 176 7.96 12.01 -31.90
CA GLN A 176 9.21 12.13 -31.16
C GLN A 176 9.02 11.45 -29.81
N VAL A 177 9.80 10.39 -29.61
CA VAL A 177 9.88 9.60 -28.39
C VAL A 177 11.11 10.03 -27.61
#